data_AF-A0A654TSD3-F1
#
_entry.id   AF-A0A654TSD3-F1
#
_cell.length_a   1.000
_cell.length_b   1.000
_cell.length_c   1.000
_cell.angle_alpha   90.00
_cell.angle_beta   90.00
_cell.angle_gamma   90.00
#
_symmetry.space_group_name_H-M   'P 1'
#
loop_
_entity.id
_entity.type
_entity.pdbx_description
1 polymer ?
#
loop_
_entity_poly.entity_id
_entity_poly.type
_entity_poly.pdbx_seq_one_letter_code
_entity_poly.pdbx_strand_id
1 'polypeptide(L)'
;MVVVLGAITIGVATRKRWQTAVVTAVVTVCGILAAVAAVRMFRPVSMQVLAICVLVGLLVLIRMTPTVALWVARVRPPHFGSITGRDLFARRAGMPVDTVAPVSEADADDEDNELTDITARGTAIAASARLFNAVQVGMCVGVSLVLPAAVWGVLTPRQPWAWLALLVAGLTVGLFITQGRGFAAKYQAVALVCGASAAVCAGVLKYALDTPKGVQTGLLWPAIFVAAFAALGLAVALVVPATRFRPIIRLTVEWLEVLAMIALLPAAAALGGLFAWLRH
;
A
#
# COMPACT_ATOMS: atom_id res chain seq x y z
N MET A 1 7.03 -12.24 -6.43
CA MET A 1 7.74 -12.61 -7.67
C MET A 1 6.88 -12.44 -8.92
N VAL A 2 5.72 -13.11 -9.05
CA VAL A 2 4.83 -12.98 -10.24
C VAL A 2 4.30 -11.57 -10.48
N VAL A 3 3.87 -10.86 -9.43
CA VAL A 3 3.39 -9.46 -9.55
C VAL A 3 4.49 -8.51 -10.01
N VAL A 4 5.73 -8.76 -9.56
CA VAL A 4 6.91 -7.95 -9.89
C VAL A 4 7.34 -8.21 -11.34
N LEU A 5 7.42 -9.48 -11.77
CA LEU A 5 7.75 -9.86 -13.15
C LEU A 5 6.70 -9.39 -14.16
N GLY A 6 5.40 -9.48 -13.82
CA GLY A 6 4.33 -8.94 -14.65
C GLY A 6 4.38 -7.41 -14.76
N ALA A 7 4.60 -6.69 -13.65
CA ALA A 7 4.74 -5.25 -13.69
C ALA A 7 5.98 -4.79 -14.50
N ILE A 8 7.09 -5.54 -14.44
CA ILE A 8 8.34 -5.25 -15.16
C ILE A 8 8.18 -5.42 -16.68
N THR A 9 7.50 -6.46 -17.16
CA THR A 9 7.27 -6.65 -18.62
C THR A 9 6.32 -5.59 -19.21
N ILE A 10 5.41 -5.06 -18.39
CA ILE A 10 4.38 -4.09 -18.82
C ILE A 10 4.91 -2.66 -18.87
N GLY A 11 5.83 -2.30 -17.98
CA GLY A 11 6.49 -0.98 -17.98
C GLY A 11 7.31 -0.70 -19.25
N VAL A 12 7.74 -1.74 -19.97
CA VAL A 12 8.50 -1.64 -21.22
C VAL A 12 7.59 -1.45 -22.45
N ALA A 13 6.33 -1.90 -22.39
CA ALA A 13 5.46 -1.96 -23.57
C ALA A 13 4.47 -0.79 -23.73
N THR A 14 4.18 -0.02 -22.69
CA THR A 14 3.09 0.98 -22.72
C THR A 14 3.57 2.43 -22.62
N ARG A 15 3.33 3.23 -23.67
CA ARG A 15 3.75 4.65 -23.74
C ARG A 15 2.88 5.61 -22.91
N LYS A 16 1.66 5.23 -22.49
CA LYS A 16 0.71 6.12 -21.77
C LYS A 16 0.57 5.75 -20.29
N ARG A 17 0.68 6.75 -19.41
CA ARG A 17 0.58 6.64 -17.93
C ARG A 17 -0.66 5.88 -17.41
N TRP A 18 -1.78 5.97 -18.12
CA TRP A 18 -3.03 5.36 -17.69
C TRP A 18 -3.06 3.86 -17.98
N GLN A 19 -2.40 3.43 -19.06
CA GLN A 19 -2.30 2.02 -19.42
C GLN A 19 -1.44 1.28 -18.40
N THR A 20 -0.29 1.85 -18.01
CA THR A 20 0.57 1.25 -16.97
C THR A 20 -0.16 1.12 -15.64
N ALA A 21 -0.96 2.12 -15.23
CA ALA A 21 -1.76 2.04 -14.00
C ALA A 21 -2.86 0.97 -14.06
N VAL A 22 -3.61 0.89 -15.16
CA VAL A 22 -4.66 -0.14 -15.32
C VAL A 22 -4.06 -1.54 -15.31
N VAL A 23 -2.98 -1.74 -16.06
CA VAL A 23 -2.37 -3.06 -16.17
C VAL A 23 -1.73 -3.49 -14.86
N THR A 24 -1.06 -2.58 -14.14
CA THR A 24 -0.53 -2.89 -12.80
C THR A 24 -1.64 -3.21 -11.79
N ALA A 25 -2.80 -2.55 -11.88
CA ALA A 25 -3.97 -2.93 -11.09
C ALA A 25 -4.44 -4.36 -11.39
N VAL A 26 -4.57 -4.71 -12.68
CA VAL A 26 -4.96 -6.06 -13.11
C VAL A 26 -3.97 -7.11 -12.63
N VAL A 27 -2.65 -6.89 -12.83
CA VAL A 27 -1.61 -7.81 -12.36
C VAL A 27 -1.64 -7.96 -10.84
N THR A 28 -1.92 -6.88 -10.11
CA THR A 28 -2.03 -6.93 -8.64
C THR A 28 -3.20 -7.81 -8.22
N VAL A 29 -4.39 -7.59 -8.80
CA VAL A 29 -5.59 -8.39 -8.52
C VAL A 29 -5.37 -9.86 -8.89
N CYS A 30 -4.90 -10.13 -10.10
CA CYS A 30 -4.62 -11.49 -10.56
C CYS A 30 -3.56 -12.18 -9.69
N GLY A 31 -2.51 -11.46 -9.27
CA GLY A 31 -1.48 -12.00 -8.40
C GLY A 31 -2.02 -12.40 -7.02
N ILE A 32 -2.91 -11.59 -6.44
CA ILE A 32 -3.57 -11.92 -5.17
C ILE A 32 -4.48 -13.14 -5.34
N LEU A 33 -5.32 -13.16 -6.38
CA LEU A 33 -6.23 -14.27 -6.65
C LEU A 33 -5.48 -15.58 -6.95
N ALA A 34 -4.37 -15.51 -7.69
CA ALA A 34 -3.52 -16.66 -7.97
C ALA A 34 -2.88 -17.22 -6.69
N ALA A 35 -2.40 -16.35 -5.79
CA ALA A 35 -1.87 -16.78 -4.50
C ALA A 35 -2.94 -17.47 -3.65
N VAL A 36 -4.15 -16.90 -3.60
CA VAL A 36 -5.31 -17.49 -2.93
C VAL A 36 -5.66 -18.86 -3.51
N ALA A 37 -5.73 -18.97 -4.83
CA ALA A 37 -6.04 -20.22 -5.53
C ALA A 37 -4.96 -21.29 -5.28
N ALA A 38 -3.68 -20.92 -5.31
CA ALA A 38 -2.58 -21.83 -5.02
C ALA A 38 -2.66 -22.38 -3.59
N VAL A 39 -2.89 -21.53 -2.59
CA VAL A 39 -3.05 -21.97 -1.20
C VAL A 39 -4.23 -22.94 -1.05
N ARG A 40 -5.37 -22.62 -1.68
CA ARG A 40 -6.56 -23.49 -1.71
C ARG A 40 -6.31 -24.83 -2.38
N MET A 41 -5.45 -24.88 -3.40
CA MET A 41 -5.12 -26.11 -4.12
C MET A 41 -4.27 -27.06 -3.27
N PHE A 42 -3.31 -26.53 -2.50
CA PHE A 42 -2.39 -27.36 -1.71
C PHE A 42 -2.85 -27.63 -0.29
N ARG A 43 -3.75 -26.81 0.26
CA ARG A 43 -4.24 -26.94 1.64
C ARG A 43 -5.74 -26.68 1.73
N PRO A 44 -6.51 -27.54 2.42
CA PRO A 44 -7.91 -27.28 2.72
C PRO A 44 -8.03 -26.25 3.86
N VAL A 45 -7.77 -24.98 3.55
CA VAL A 45 -7.85 -23.86 4.50
C VAL A 45 -9.27 -23.30 4.54
N SER A 46 -9.77 -23.00 5.74
CA SER A 46 -11.09 -22.36 5.91
C SER A 46 -11.16 -21.01 5.16
N MET A 47 -12.34 -20.68 4.66
CA MET A 47 -12.54 -19.43 3.89
C MET A 47 -12.27 -18.17 4.72
N GLN A 48 -12.58 -18.21 6.00
CA GLN A 48 -12.36 -17.10 6.92
C GLN A 48 -10.87 -16.85 7.18
N VAL A 49 -10.08 -17.89 7.45
CA VAL A 49 -8.62 -17.77 7.66
C VAL A 49 -7.95 -17.21 6.40
N LEU A 50 -8.35 -17.73 5.24
CA LEU A 50 -7.82 -17.24 3.97
C LEU A 50 -8.14 -15.75 3.75
N ALA A 51 -9.36 -15.33 4.07
CA ALA A 51 -9.75 -13.92 3.97
C ALA A 51 -8.98 -13.02 4.94
N ILE A 52 -8.69 -13.49 6.16
CA ILE A 52 -7.83 -12.78 7.13
C ILE A 52 -6.42 -12.63 6.57
N CYS A 53 -5.84 -13.71 6.03
CA CYS A 53 -4.52 -13.67 5.38
C CYS A 53 -4.49 -12.67 4.20
N VAL A 54 -5.57 -12.60 3.42
CA VAL A 54 -5.70 -11.60 2.35
C VAL A 54 -5.75 -10.19 2.93
N LEU A 55 -6.55 -9.90 3.97
CA LEU A 55 -6.58 -8.56 4.59
C LEU A 55 -5.20 -8.11 5.09
N VAL A 56 -4.49 -8.99 5.80
CA VAL A 56 -3.13 -8.70 6.27
C VAL A 56 -2.17 -8.53 5.08
N GLY A 57 -2.26 -9.40 4.06
CA GLY A 57 -1.46 -9.30 2.85
C GLY A 57 -1.69 -8.01 2.07
N LEU A 58 -2.93 -7.52 2.02
CA LEU A 58 -3.27 -6.24 1.39
C LEU A 58 -2.60 -5.05 2.13
N LEU A 59 -2.57 -5.06 3.46
CA LEU A 59 -1.89 -4.02 4.25
C LEU A 59 -0.38 -4.04 4.03
N VAL A 60 0.22 -5.24 4.04
CA VAL A 60 1.64 -5.40 3.72
C VAL A 60 1.93 -4.89 2.30
N LEU A 61 1.05 -5.20 1.34
CA LEU A 61 1.23 -4.79 -0.04
C LEU A 61 1.13 -3.27 -0.20
N ILE A 62 0.21 -2.59 0.51
CA ILE A 62 0.16 -1.13 0.57
C ILE A 62 1.49 -0.57 1.08
N ARG A 63 2.00 -1.12 2.19
CA ARG A 63 3.25 -0.63 2.78
C ARG A 63 4.46 -0.85 1.88
N MET A 64 4.47 -1.95 1.12
CA MET A 64 5.51 -2.26 0.15
C MET A 64 5.34 -1.54 -1.20
N THR A 65 4.21 -0.87 -1.44
CA THR A 65 3.93 -0.16 -2.70
C THR A 65 5.04 0.80 -3.13
N PRO A 66 5.53 1.76 -2.29
CA PRO A 66 6.60 2.65 -2.70
C PRO A 66 7.89 1.90 -3.04
N THR A 67 8.23 0.86 -2.26
CA THR A 67 9.38 0.01 -2.54
C THR A 67 9.22 -0.68 -3.89
N VAL A 68 8.11 -1.38 -4.13
CA VAL A 68 7.85 -2.06 -5.42
C VAL A 68 7.88 -1.08 -6.59
N ALA A 69 7.31 0.12 -6.42
CA ALA A 69 7.32 1.15 -7.44
C ALA A 69 8.74 1.66 -7.74
N LEU A 70 9.63 1.81 -6.73
CA LEU A 70 11.04 2.15 -6.94
C LEU A 70 11.78 1.07 -7.72
N TRP A 71 11.54 -0.20 -7.37
CA TRP A 71 12.15 -1.35 -8.05
C TRP A 71 11.72 -1.44 -9.52
N VAL A 72 10.42 -1.26 -9.79
CA VAL A 72 9.88 -1.26 -11.17
C VAL A 72 10.39 -0.07 -11.97
N ALA A 73 10.48 1.12 -11.35
CA ALA A 73 11.00 2.31 -12.00
C ALA A 73 12.53 2.32 -12.15
N ARG A 74 13.23 1.29 -11.62
CA ARG A 74 14.69 1.16 -11.58
C ARG A 74 15.39 2.45 -11.15
N VAL A 75 14.80 3.14 -10.18
CA VAL A 75 15.40 4.36 -9.64
C VAL A 75 16.63 3.93 -8.85
N ARG A 76 17.82 4.30 -9.35
CA ARG A 76 19.07 4.03 -8.65
C ARG A 76 19.13 4.87 -7.38
N PRO A 77 19.52 4.30 -6.23
CA PRO A 77 19.81 5.08 -5.03
C PRO A 77 20.84 6.16 -5.36
N PRO A 78 20.75 7.35 -4.75
CA PRO A 78 21.81 8.34 -4.88
C PRO A 78 23.13 7.73 -4.40
N HIS A 79 24.13 7.71 -5.27
CA HIS A 79 25.48 7.34 -4.87
C HIS A 79 26.08 8.54 -4.13
N PHE A 80 26.08 8.45 -2.80
CA PHE A 80 26.90 9.35 -2.01
C PHE A 80 28.33 8.83 -2.14
N GLY A 81 29.18 9.60 -2.82
CA GLY A 81 30.62 9.32 -2.87
C GLY A 81 31.23 9.26 -1.47
N SER A 82 32.53 8.97 -1.39
CA SER A 82 33.23 8.86 -0.11
C SER A 82 32.99 10.09 0.78
N ILE A 83 32.60 9.83 2.03
CA ILE A 83 32.34 10.86 3.07
C ILE A 83 33.58 11.74 3.29
N THR A 84 34.77 11.25 2.94
CA THR A 84 36.05 11.96 2.99
C THR A 84 36.28 12.95 1.85
N GLY A 85 35.36 13.06 0.87
CA GLY A 85 35.50 13.99 -0.26
C GLY A 85 36.60 13.62 -1.26
N ARG A 86 37.13 12.39 -1.19
CA ARG A 86 38.21 11.89 -2.05
C ARG A 86 37.80 11.84 -3.52
N ASP A 87 36.51 11.67 -3.76
CA ASP A 87 35.94 11.60 -5.11
C ASP A 87 35.51 12.99 -5.62
N LEU A 88 35.67 14.04 -4.79
CA LEU A 88 35.41 15.44 -5.14
C LEU A 88 36.73 16.23 -5.30
N PHE A 89 37.76 15.88 -4.53
CA PHE A 89 39.05 16.56 -4.53
C PHE A 89 40.21 15.56 -4.55
N ALA A 90 41.10 15.70 -5.55
CA ALA A 90 42.33 14.92 -5.64
C ALA A 90 43.56 15.80 -5.40
N ARG A 91 44.61 15.20 -4.84
CA ARG A 91 45.92 15.81 -4.75
C ARG A 91 46.66 15.58 -6.07
N ARG A 92 47.02 16.67 -6.76
CA ARG A 92 47.81 16.59 -7.99
C ARG A 92 49.29 16.45 -7.65
N ALA A 93 50.02 15.61 -8.39
CA ALA A 93 51.47 15.46 -8.23
C ALA A 93 52.17 16.81 -8.51
N GLY A 94 53.06 17.23 -7.60
CA GLY A 94 53.81 18.49 -7.72
C GLY A 94 53.18 19.72 -7.05
N MET A 95 52.01 19.60 -6.42
CA MET A 95 51.36 20.70 -5.70
C MET A 95 51.66 20.67 -4.18
N PRO A 96 51.70 21.82 -3.48
CA PRO A 96 51.86 21.90 -2.03
C PRO A 96 50.85 21.01 -1.27
N VAL A 97 51.26 20.49 -0.10
CA VAL A 97 50.51 19.45 0.61
C VAL A 97 49.08 19.87 1.04
N ASP A 98 48.87 21.19 1.17
CA ASP A 98 47.61 21.83 1.57
C ASP A 98 46.72 22.24 0.40
N THR A 99 47.18 22.04 -0.85
CA THR A 99 46.38 22.35 -2.04
C THR A 99 45.72 21.10 -2.60
N VAL A 100 44.39 21.16 -2.68
CA VAL A 100 43.52 20.16 -3.30
C VAL A 100 42.84 20.82 -4.49
N ALA A 101 42.79 20.11 -5.61
CA ALA A 101 42.09 20.55 -6.81
C ALA A 101 40.86 19.66 -7.04
N PRO A 102 39.77 20.19 -7.63
CA PRO A 102 38.67 19.36 -8.07
C PRO A 102 39.18 18.30 -9.05
N VAL A 103 38.67 17.08 -8.93
CA VAL A 103 39.01 15.98 -9.85
C VAL A 103 38.49 16.34 -11.25
N SER A 104 39.37 16.40 -12.25
CA SER A 104 38.98 16.60 -13.65
C SER A 104 38.34 15.33 -14.18
N GLU A 105 37.20 15.44 -14.88
CA GLU A 105 36.56 14.31 -15.59
C GLU A 105 37.50 13.61 -16.58
N ALA A 106 38.56 14.30 -17.03
CA ALA A 106 39.57 13.81 -17.95
C ALA A 106 40.69 12.98 -17.32
N ASP A 107 40.86 12.99 -15.99
CA ASP A 107 41.89 12.21 -15.29
C ASP A 107 41.33 10.90 -14.67
N ALA A 108 40.03 10.63 -14.88
CA ALA A 108 39.37 9.39 -14.49
C ALA A 108 39.41 8.39 -15.66
N ASP A 109 40.58 7.80 -15.90
CA ASP A 109 40.82 6.71 -16.86
C ASP A 109 40.23 5.35 -16.39
N ASP A 110 39.04 5.38 -15.77
CA ASP A 110 38.30 4.15 -15.47
C ASP A 110 37.06 4.11 -16.38
N GLU A 111 36.93 3.01 -17.13
CA GLU A 111 35.70 2.61 -17.84
C GLU A 111 34.45 2.58 -16.92
N ASP A 112 34.64 2.75 -15.60
CA ASP A 112 33.60 2.94 -14.60
C ASP A 112 33.03 4.37 -14.55
N ASN A 113 33.56 5.35 -15.31
CA ASN A 113 33.02 6.72 -15.31
C ASN A 113 31.65 6.83 -16.04
N GLU A 114 31.30 5.84 -16.87
CA GLU A 114 29.94 5.70 -17.41
C GLU A 114 28.92 5.27 -16.32
N LEU A 115 29.41 4.77 -15.17
CA LEU A 115 28.61 4.45 -13.97
C LEU A 115 28.43 5.64 -13.01
N THR A 116 29.20 6.73 -13.16
CA THR A 116 29.16 7.94 -12.31
C THR A 116 28.44 9.12 -12.95
N ASP A 117 27.68 8.92 -14.04
CA ASP A 117 26.76 9.95 -14.56
C ASP A 117 25.61 10.19 -13.55
N ILE A 118 25.91 11.05 -12.58
CA ILE A 118 25.00 11.66 -11.59
C ILE A 118 23.91 12.50 -12.24
N THR A 119 23.96 12.68 -13.56
CA THR A 119 22.95 13.37 -14.35
C THR A 119 22.27 12.43 -15.33
N ALA A 120 21.57 11.40 -14.82
CA ALA A 120 20.53 10.75 -15.61
C ALA A 120 19.71 11.85 -16.31
N ARG A 121 19.80 11.93 -17.66
CA ARG A 121 19.23 13.03 -18.44
C ARG A 121 17.81 13.32 -17.94
N GLY A 122 17.44 14.59 -17.74
CA GLY A 122 16.16 14.96 -17.10
C GLY A 122 14.92 14.28 -17.72
N THR A 123 15.00 13.88 -18.98
CA THR A 123 13.98 13.07 -19.69
C THR A 123 13.82 11.65 -19.14
N ALA A 124 14.91 10.98 -18.79
CA ALA A 124 14.93 9.65 -18.17
C ALA A 124 14.38 9.70 -16.74
N ILE A 125 14.77 10.71 -15.95
CA ILE A 125 14.23 10.94 -14.60
C ILE A 125 12.71 11.18 -14.66
N ALA A 126 12.27 12.03 -15.59
CA ALA A 126 10.84 12.30 -15.78
C ALA A 126 10.06 11.05 -16.22
N ALA A 127 10.68 10.17 -17.02
CA ALA A 127 10.07 8.89 -17.40
C ALA A 127 9.94 7.93 -16.21
N SER A 128 11.00 7.76 -15.41
CA SER A 128 10.98 6.93 -14.20
C SER A 128 9.99 7.45 -13.15
N ALA A 129 9.90 8.77 -12.97
CA ALA A 129 8.94 9.38 -12.05
C ALA A 129 7.48 9.15 -12.49
N ARG A 130 7.19 9.23 -13.79
CA ARG A 130 5.86 8.90 -14.34
C ARG A 130 5.52 7.43 -14.16
N LEU A 131 6.48 6.54 -14.38
CA LEU A 131 6.31 5.09 -14.19
C LEU A 131 6.06 4.77 -12.72
N PHE A 132 6.88 5.31 -11.81
CA PHE A 132 6.71 5.17 -10.36
C PHE A 132 5.29 5.55 -9.91
N ASN A 133 4.83 6.74 -10.31
CA ASN A 133 3.49 7.22 -9.94
C ASN A 133 2.39 6.30 -10.49
N ALA A 134 2.50 5.90 -11.76
CA ALA A 134 1.50 5.03 -12.39
C ALA A 134 1.42 3.64 -11.74
N VAL A 135 2.56 3.02 -11.42
CA VAL A 135 2.63 1.73 -10.72
C VAL A 135 1.99 1.85 -9.33
N GLN A 136 2.33 2.91 -8.59
CA GLN A 136 1.80 3.14 -7.25
C GLN A 136 0.28 3.38 -7.28
N VAL A 137 -0.24 4.13 -8.27
CA VAL A 137 -1.70 4.27 -8.49
C VAL A 137 -2.34 2.91 -8.78
N GLY A 138 -1.78 2.15 -9.73
CA GLY A 138 -2.35 0.87 -10.11
C GLY A 138 -2.37 -0.16 -8.98
N MET A 139 -1.31 -0.23 -8.18
CA MET A 139 -1.28 -1.06 -6.97
C MET A 139 -2.35 -0.62 -5.96
N CYS A 140 -2.47 0.68 -5.65
CA CYS A 140 -3.51 1.18 -4.76
C CYS A 140 -4.92 0.82 -5.27
N VAL A 141 -5.18 0.95 -6.56
CA VAL A 141 -6.47 0.56 -7.18
C VAL A 141 -6.69 -0.95 -7.08
N GLY A 142 -5.69 -1.76 -7.43
CA GLY A 142 -5.79 -3.22 -7.39
C GLY A 142 -6.07 -3.76 -5.98
N VAL A 143 -5.36 -3.24 -4.97
CA VAL A 143 -5.61 -3.58 -3.56
C VAL A 143 -7.01 -3.15 -3.12
N SER A 144 -7.42 -1.93 -3.51
CA SER A 144 -8.74 -1.37 -3.17
C SER A 144 -9.90 -2.18 -3.76
N LEU A 145 -9.72 -2.80 -4.92
CA LEU A 145 -10.72 -3.68 -5.56
C LEU A 145 -10.87 -5.02 -4.83
N VAL A 146 -9.79 -5.54 -4.23
CA VAL A 146 -9.82 -6.83 -3.50
C VAL A 146 -10.36 -6.67 -2.08
N LEU A 147 -10.16 -5.49 -1.47
CA LEU A 147 -10.53 -5.23 -0.07
C LEU A 147 -12.00 -5.59 0.26
N PRO A 148 -13.03 -5.19 -0.51
CA PRO A 148 -14.42 -5.51 -0.18
C PRO A 148 -14.70 -7.01 -0.16
N ALA A 149 -14.12 -7.76 -1.10
CA ALA A 149 -14.27 -9.21 -1.16
C ALA A 149 -13.58 -9.90 0.04
N ALA A 150 -12.41 -9.40 0.45
CA ALA A 150 -11.71 -9.89 1.63
C ALA A 150 -12.47 -9.59 2.93
N VAL A 151 -12.99 -8.37 3.10
CA VAL A 151 -13.84 -8.00 4.24
C VAL A 151 -15.11 -8.87 4.28
N TRP A 152 -15.75 -9.08 3.13
CA TRP A 152 -16.87 -10.01 3.04
C TRP A 152 -16.49 -11.41 3.50
N GLY A 153 -15.32 -11.93 3.11
CA GLY A 153 -14.85 -13.25 3.52
C GLY A 153 -14.59 -13.38 5.03
N VAL A 154 -14.06 -12.34 5.66
CA VAL A 154 -13.71 -12.33 7.10
C VAL A 154 -14.94 -12.25 8.00
N LEU A 155 -15.94 -11.46 7.60
CA LEU A 155 -17.14 -11.24 8.40
C LEU A 155 -18.02 -12.47 8.36
N THR A 156 -18.02 -13.31 9.39
CA THR A 156 -18.92 -14.47 9.49
C THR A 156 -20.04 -14.18 10.47
N PRO A 157 -21.24 -13.77 10.00
CA PRO A 157 -22.35 -13.53 10.91
C PRO A 157 -22.76 -14.83 11.63
N ARG A 158 -23.28 -14.72 12.85
CA ARG A 158 -23.67 -15.82 13.77
C ARG A 158 -22.55 -16.63 14.44
N GLN A 159 -21.27 -16.35 14.18
CA GLN A 159 -20.16 -16.97 14.93
C GLN A 159 -19.92 -16.25 16.27
N PRO A 160 -19.52 -16.96 17.35
CA PRO A 160 -19.29 -16.35 18.67
C PRO A 160 -18.14 -15.32 18.67
N TRP A 161 -17.24 -15.39 17.69
CA TRP A 161 -16.12 -14.47 17.51
C TRP A 161 -16.40 -13.37 16.46
N ALA A 162 -17.67 -13.14 16.10
CA ALA A 162 -18.05 -12.14 15.10
C ALA A 162 -17.62 -10.71 15.47
N TRP A 163 -17.58 -10.37 16.77
CA TRP A 163 -17.10 -9.08 17.25
C TRP A 163 -15.61 -8.86 16.92
N LEU A 164 -14.80 -9.91 16.99
CA LEU A 164 -13.39 -9.87 16.68
C LEU A 164 -13.21 -9.71 15.16
N ALA A 165 -14.02 -10.40 14.36
CA ALA A 165 -14.01 -10.26 12.89
C ALA A 165 -14.36 -8.83 12.45
N LEU A 166 -15.33 -8.21 13.13
CA LEU A 166 -15.67 -6.78 12.96
C LEU A 166 -14.50 -5.87 13.34
N LEU A 167 -13.81 -6.17 14.45
CA LEU A 167 -12.63 -5.42 14.87
C LEU A 167 -11.52 -5.48 13.83
N VAL A 168 -11.17 -6.68 13.32
CA VAL A 168 -10.13 -6.84 12.28
C VAL A 168 -10.51 -6.14 10.99
N ALA A 169 -11.76 -6.29 10.53
CA ALA A 169 -12.25 -5.61 9.34
C ALA A 169 -12.24 -4.08 9.53
N GLY A 170 -12.72 -3.60 10.67
CA GLY A 170 -12.77 -2.17 11.01
C GLY A 170 -11.39 -1.53 11.11
N LEU A 171 -10.45 -2.18 11.79
CA LEU A 171 -9.05 -1.73 11.86
C LEU A 171 -8.41 -1.69 10.47
N THR A 172 -8.65 -2.70 9.63
CA THR A 172 -8.10 -2.74 8.26
C THR A 172 -8.67 -1.61 7.40
N VAL A 173 -9.99 -1.41 7.42
CA VAL A 173 -10.66 -0.31 6.71
C VAL A 173 -10.15 1.05 7.21
N GLY A 174 -10.03 1.22 8.53
CA GLY A 174 -9.48 2.43 9.15
C GLY A 174 -8.06 2.73 8.68
N LEU A 175 -7.18 1.72 8.70
CA LEU A 175 -5.80 1.84 8.20
C LEU A 175 -5.78 2.24 6.72
N PHE A 176 -6.64 1.67 5.87
CA PHE A 176 -6.70 2.08 4.46
C PHE A 176 -7.06 3.57 4.28
N ILE A 177 -8.01 4.07 5.08
CA ILE A 177 -8.43 5.47 5.03
C ILE A 177 -7.31 6.39 5.49
N THR A 178 -6.61 6.05 6.57
CA THR A 178 -5.55 6.92 7.13
C THR A 178 -4.26 6.86 6.30
N GLN A 179 -3.89 5.69 5.77
CA GLN A 179 -2.72 5.49 4.90
C GLN A 179 -2.79 6.32 3.61
N GLY A 180 -3.99 6.69 3.15
CA GLY A 180 -4.16 7.63 2.03
C GLY A 180 -3.38 8.94 2.19
N ARG A 181 -3.07 9.34 3.44
CA ARG A 181 -2.27 10.54 3.75
C ARG A 181 -0.78 10.41 3.42
N GLY A 182 -0.25 9.18 3.39
CA GLY A 182 1.17 8.91 3.12
C GLY A 182 1.54 9.00 1.64
N PHE A 183 0.55 9.12 0.75
CA PHE A 183 0.73 9.11 -0.69
C PHE A 183 0.80 10.53 -1.28
N ALA A 184 1.80 10.78 -2.12
CA ALA A 184 2.00 12.10 -2.74
C ALA A 184 0.90 12.45 -3.77
N ALA A 185 0.27 11.45 -4.41
CA ALA A 185 -0.72 11.67 -5.45
C ALA A 185 -2.16 11.49 -4.94
N LYS A 186 -3.02 12.48 -5.21
CA LYS A 186 -4.46 12.46 -4.86
C LYS A 186 -5.20 11.20 -5.31
N TYR A 187 -4.83 10.65 -6.48
CA TYR A 187 -5.49 9.48 -7.06
C TYR A 187 -5.27 8.20 -6.22
N GLN A 188 -4.11 8.08 -5.56
CA GLN A 188 -3.79 6.92 -4.71
C GLN A 188 -4.67 6.95 -3.45
N ALA A 189 -4.76 8.12 -2.80
CA ALA A 189 -5.61 8.33 -1.63
C ALA A 189 -7.09 8.09 -1.95
N VAL A 190 -7.59 8.63 -3.08
CA VAL A 190 -8.98 8.44 -3.51
C VAL A 190 -9.29 6.96 -3.72
N ALA A 191 -8.41 6.21 -4.38
CA ALA A 191 -8.62 4.77 -4.61
C ALA A 191 -8.78 4.01 -3.28
N LEU A 192 -7.90 4.26 -2.30
CA LEU A 192 -7.95 3.61 -0.99
C LEU A 192 -9.21 3.96 -0.21
N VAL A 193 -9.63 5.23 -0.21
CA VAL A 193 -10.86 5.66 0.47
C VAL A 193 -12.11 5.10 -0.20
N CYS A 194 -12.14 5.04 -1.53
CA CYS A 194 -13.22 4.39 -2.27
C CYS A 194 -13.28 2.89 -1.99
N GLY A 195 -12.14 2.19 -1.97
CA GLY A 195 -12.07 0.77 -1.61
C GLY A 195 -12.52 0.50 -0.18
N ALA A 196 -12.08 1.33 0.77
CA ALA A 196 -12.51 1.25 2.17
C ALA A 196 -14.02 1.47 2.31
N SER A 197 -14.57 2.49 1.66
CA SER A 197 -16.01 2.75 1.63
C SER A 197 -16.79 1.58 1.04
N ALA A 198 -16.33 1.02 -0.08
CA ALA A 198 -16.93 -0.16 -0.70
C ALA A 198 -16.87 -1.38 0.23
N ALA A 199 -15.80 -1.53 1.01
CA ALA A 199 -15.66 -2.62 1.97
C ALA A 199 -16.61 -2.47 3.17
N VAL A 200 -16.85 -1.24 3.64
CA VAL A 200 -17.90 -0.97 4.64
C VAL A 200 -19.27 -1.34 4.10
N CYS A 201 -19.60 -0.90 2.87
CA CYS A 201 -20.86 -1.27 2.22
C CYS A 201 -21.01 -2.79 2.05
N ALA A 202 -19.93 -3.49 1.66
CA ALA A 202 -19.91 -4.94 1.56
C ALA A 202 -20.18 -5.61 2.92
N GLY A 203 -19.54 -5.14 3.99
CA GLY A 203 -19.80 -5.64 5.33
C GLY A 203 -21.24 -5.45 5.78
N VAL A 204 -21.78 -4.23 5.61
CA VAL A 204 -23.18 -3.91 5.93
C VAL A 204 -24.15 -4.79 5.15
N LEU A 205 -23.93 -4.95 3.84
CA LEU A 205 -24.75 -5.81 2.99
C LEU A 205 -24.69 -7.28 3.44
N LYS A 206 -23.53 -7.77 3.88
CA LYS A 206 -23.41 -9.14 4.39
C LYS A 206 -24.27 -9.37 5.63
N TYR A 207 -24.24 -8.45 6.59
CA TYR A 207 -25.08 -8.53 7.78
C TYR A 207 -26.56 -8.34 7.46
N ALA A 208 -26.90 -7.47 6.51
CA ALA A 208 -28.27 -7.28 6.05
C ALA A 208 -28.87 -8.56 5.43
N LEU A 209 -28.08 -9.30 4.63
CA LEU A 209 -28.52 -10.56 4.01
C LEU A 209 -28.67 -11.71 5.00
N ASP A 210 -27.88 -11.72 6.08
CA ASP A 210 -27.94 -12.78 7.09
C ASP A 210 -29.10 -12.59 8.11
N THR A 211 -29.53 -11.35 8.31
CA THR A 211 -30.58 -10.98 9.28
C THR A 211 -31.98 -11.39 8.78
N PRO A 212 -32.93 -11.78 9.67
CA PRO A 212 -34.29 -12.12 9.26
C PRO A 212 -34.95 -11.00 8.42
N LYS A 213 -35.74 -11.41 7.42
CA LYS A 213 -36.31 -10.56 6.33
C LYS A 213 -37.35 -9.52 6.77
N GLY A 214 -37.22 -8.94 7.96
CA GLY A 214 -38.00 -7.77 8.37
C GLY A 214 -37.47 -6.51 7.68
N VAL A 215 -38.37 -5.64 7.22
CA VAL A 215 -38.02 -4.37 6.55
C VAL A 215 -37.12 -3.49 7.44
N GLN A 216 -37.33 -3.52 8.76
CA GLN A 216 -36.54 -2.73 9.71
C GLN A 216 -35.09 -3.22 9.82
N THR A 217 -34.90 -4.53 9.96
CA THR A 217 -33.59 -5.14 10.21
C THR A 217 -32.80 -5.43 8.93
N GLY A 218 -33.49 -5.72 7.83
CA GLY A 218 -32.88 -6.02 6.54
C GLY A 218 -32.59 -4.78 5.66
N LEU A 219 -33.24 -3.64 5.91
CA LEU A 219 -33.09 -2.44 5.07
C LEU A 219 -32.86 -1.14 5.85
N LEU A 220 -33.68 -0.83 6.86
CA LEU A 220 -33.57 0.48 7.56
C LEU A 220 -32.27 0.63 8.33
N TRP A 221 -31.91 -0.34 9.18
CA TRP A 221 -30.66 -0.29 9.95
C TRP A 221 -29.40 -0.25 9.09
N PRO A 222 -29.26 -1.10 8.04
CA PRO A 222 -28.19 -0.97 7.05
C PRO A 222 -28.11 0.40 6.39
N ALA A 223 -29.25 0.95 5.95
CA ALA A 223 -29.30 2.25 5.29
C ALA A 223 -28.88 3.40 6.23
N ILE A 224 -29.34 3.36 7.48
CA ILE A 224 -28.94 4.32 8.53
C ILE A 224 -27.43 4.23 8.77
N PHE A 225 -26.87 3.03 8.84
CA PHE A 225 -25.43 2.85 9.08
C PHE A 225 -24.59 3.41 7.93
N VAL A 226 -24.98 3.15 6.68
CA VAL A 226 -24.31 3.71 5.50
C VAL A 226 -24.45 5.23 5.46
N ALA A 227 -25.63 5.76 5.75
CA ALA A 227 -25.87 7.21 5.80
C ALA A 227 -25.03 7.88 6.91
N ALA A 228 -24.96 7.28 8.10
CA ALA A 228 -24.13 7.76 9.20
C ALA A 228 -22.64 7.72 8.85
N PHE A 229 -22.17 6.64 8.22
CA PHE A 229 -20.79 6.55 7.74
C PHE A 229 -20.47 7.63 6.70
N ALA A 230 -21.36 7.86 5.73
CA ALA A 230 -21.21 8.91 4.73
C ALA A 230 -21.20 10.31 5.37
N ALA A 231 -22.09 10.57 6.34
CA ALA A 231 -22.16 11.82 7.08
C ALA A 231 -20.88 12.08 7.90
N LEU A 232 -20.35 11.06 8.57
CA LEU A 232 -19.06 11.13 9.27
C LEU A 232 -17.91 11.41 8.30
N GLY A 233 -17.88 10.73 7.16
CA GLY A 233 -16.90 10.97 6.10
C GLY A 233 -16.94 12.42 5.60
N LEU A 234 -18.14 12.96 5.38
CA LEU A 234 -18.35 14.35 4.98
C LEU A 234 -17.89 15.33 6.08
N ALA A 235 -18.23 15.08 7.34
CA ALA A 235 -17.79 15.89 8.47
C ALA A 235 -16.25 15.93 8.58
N VAL A 236 -15.61 14.77 8.45
CA VAL A 236 -14.14 14.67 8.41
C VAL A 236 -13.57 15.42 7.21
N ALA A 237 -14.16 15.31 6.03
CA ALA A 237 -13.71 16.03 4.83
C ALA A 237 -13.77 17.55 4.99
N LEU A 238 -14.71 18.08 5.77
CA LEU A 238 -14.82 19.51 6.09
C LEU A 238 -13.80 19.95 7.16
N VAL A 239 -13.52 19.11 8.16
CA VAL A 239 -12.64 19.45 9.31
C VAL A 239 -11.16 19.26 9.01
N VAL A 240 -10.79 18.23 8.24
CA VAL A 240 -9.38 17.87 7.98
C VAL A 240 -8.57 18.97 7.28
N PRO A 241 -9.09 19.69 6.26
CA PRO A 241 -8.37 20.79 5.63
C PRO A 241 -8.01 21.91 6.63
N ALA A 242 -8.93 22.24 7.55
CA ALA A 242 -8.72 23.28 8.55
C ALA A 242 -7.71 22.87 9.66
N THR A 243 -7.56 21.58 9.90
CA THR A 243 -6.73 21.04 11.00
C THR A 243 -5.35 20.54 10.58
N ARG A 244 -5.08 20.46 9.26
CA ARG A 244 -3.83 19.92 8.68
C ARG A 244 -2.55 20.58 9.21
N PHE A 245 -2.62 21.83 9.66
CA PHE A 245 -1.45 22.60 10.12
C PHE A 245 -1.05 22.34 11.57
N ARG A 246 -1.83 21.59 12.36
CA ARG A 246 -1.50 21.33 13.78
C ARG A 246 -0.60 20.09 13.89
N PRO A 247 0.68 20.22 14.34
CA PRO A 247 1.60 19.09 14.44
C PRO A 247 1.08 17.96 15.34
N ILE A 248 0.39 18.31 16.42
CA ILE A 248 -0.17 17.35 17.38
C ILE A 248 -1.13 16.40 16.68
N ILE A 249 -2.06 16.91 15.88
CA ILE A 249 -3.07 16.09 15.19
C ILE A 249 -2.41 15.08 14.24
N ARG A 250 -1.38 15.51 13.51
CA ARG A 250 -0.62 14.61 12.63
C ARG A 250 0.05 13.50 13.42
N LEU A 251 0.70 13.85 14.53
CA LEU A 251 1.37 12.88 15.40
C LEU A 251 0.36 11.91 16.03
N THR A 252 -0.81 12.38 16.49
CA THR A 252 -1.83 11.50 17.07
C THR A 252 -2.36 10.48 16.06
N VAL A 253 -2.57 10.90 14.81
CA VAL A 253 -3.00 9.98 13.74
C VAL A 253 -1.93 8.94 13.44
N GLU A 254 -0.66 9.33 13.40
CA GLU A 254 0.46 8.41 13.18
C GLU A 254 0.59 7.37 14.30
N TRP A 255 0.47 7.79 15.57
CA TRP A 255 0.41 6.86 16.70
C TRP A 255 -0.81 5.95 16.67
N LEU A 256 -1.97 6.46 16.26
CA LEU A 256 -3.18 5.66 16.11
C LEU A 256 -2.98 4.57 15.04
N GLU A 257 -2.33 4.88 13.92
CA GLU A 257 -1.99 3.90 12.89
C GLU A 257 -1.08 2.79 13.42
N VAL A 258 -0.03 3.18 14.16
CA VAL A 258 0.90 2.23 14.77
C VAL A 258 0.16 1.33 15.77
N LEU A 259 -0.67 1.91 16.64
CA LEU A 259 -1.46 1.17 17.61
C LEU A 259 -2.47 0.24 16.93
N ALA A 260 -3.11 0.68 15.85
CA ALA A 260 -4.00 -0.15 15.04
C ALA A 260 -3.26 -1.33 14.40
N MET A 261 -2.05 -1.14 13.88
CA MET A 261 -1.22 -2.24 13.36
C MET A 261 -0.83 -3.24 14.46
N ILE A 262 -0.43 -2.74 15.64
CA ILE A 262 -0.07 -3.58 16.79
C ILE A 262 -1.28 -4.39 17.27
N ALA A 263 -2.48 -3.80 17.31
CA ALA A 263 -3.70 -4.48 17.74
C ALA A 263 -4.24 -5.46 16.67
N LEU A 264 -4.02 -5.16 15.38
CA LEU A 264 -4.53 -5.96 14.27
C LEU A 264 -3.88 -7.35 14.22
N LEU A 265 -2.56 -7.47 14.39
CA LEU A 265 -1.87 -8.75 14.28
C LEU A 265 -2.36 -9.80 15.31
N PRO A 266 -2.42 -9.48 16.62
CA PRO A 266 -2.96 -10.38 17.63
C PRO A 266 -4.43 -10.72 17.37
N ALA A 267 -5.23 -9.73 16.95
CA ALA A 267 -6.64 -9.95 16.64
C ALA A 267 -6.81 -10.92 15.46
N ALA A 268 -6.03 -10.73 14.39
CA ALA A 268 -6.01 -11.63 13.25
C ALA A 268 -5.54 -13.05 13.63
N ALA A 269 -4.51 -13.17 14.47
CA ALA A 269 -4.02 -14.46 14.96
C ALA A 269 -5.05 -15.18 15.85
N ALA A 270 -5.78 -14.45 16.69
CA ALA A 270 -6.84 -15.00 17.52
C ALA A 270 -8.01 -15.54 16.70
N LEU A 271 -8.48 -14.78 15.71
CA LEU A 271 -9.50 -15.26 14.78
C LEU A 271 -9.03 -16.40 13.89
N GLY A 272 -7.74 -16.42 13.54
CA GLY A 272 -7.13 -17.50 12.78
C GLY A 272 -7.06 -18.83 13.53
N GLY A 273 -7.37 -18.84 14.83
CA GLY A 273 -7.33 -20.03 15.67
C GLY A 273 -5.92 -20.39 16.17
N LEU A 274 -4.91 -19.55 15.93
CA LEU A 274 -3.51 -19.81 16.32
C LEU A 274 -3.35 -19.96 17.85
N PHE A 275 -4.05 -19.14 18.63
CA PHE A 275 -4.02 -19.24 20.09
C PHE A 275 -4.81 -20.43 20.65
N ALA A 276 -5.80 -20.92 19.91
CA ALA A 276 -6.50 -22.16 20.28
C ALA A 276 -5.60 -23.38 20.00
N TRP A 277 -4.82 -23.34 18.92
CA TRP A 277 -3.86 -24.39 18.58
C TRP A 277 -2.68 -24.46 19.57
N LEU A 278 -2.14 -23.32 20.01
CA LEU A 278 -1.06 -23.27 21.01
C LEU A 278 -1.45 -23.77 22.41
N ARG A 279 -2.74 -23.94 22.70
CA ARG A 279 -3.24 -24.46 23.98
C ARG A 279 -3.38 -26.00 24.00
N HIS A 280 -3.15 -26.67 22.88
CA HIS A 280 -3.19 -28.13 22.72
C HIS A 280 -1.78 -28.67 22.44
#